data_AF-A0AAE3DLW1-F1
#
_entry.id   AF-A0AAE3DLW1-F1
#
_cell.length_a   1.000
_cell.length_b   1.000
_cell.length_c   1.000
_cell.angle_alpha   90.00
_cell.angle_beta   90.00
_cell.angle_gamma   90.00
#
_symmetry.space_group_name_H-M   'P 1'
#
loop_
_entity.id
_entity.type
_entity.pdbx_description
1 polymer ?
#
loop_
_entity_poly.entity_id
_entity_poly.type
_entity_poly.pdbx_seq_one_letter_code
_entity_poly.pdbx_strand_id
1 'polypeptide(L)'
;MEVTINYNGQAVAVEVTLEVYEFLDRADHKTENLFHEQRRHWDGREFDEYIITTEGVGGYGETPEEYLCRMETLHELMAVLDTCTEAQRRRFLLYALDGLSLAEIGVLCGCSKVAVYQSVEAVRKKFIKFFENRLNE
;
A
#
# COMPACT_ATOMS: atom_id res chain seq x y z
N MET A 1 -8.37 24.57 -44.91
CA MET A 1 -7.27 24.93 -43.98
C MET A 1 -6.02 24.27 -44.49
N GLU A 2 -4.83 24.85 -44.32
CA GLU A 2 -3.60 24.24 -44.82
C GLU A 2 -2.77 23.67 -43.68
N VAL A 3 -2.21 22.49 -43.90
CA VAL A 3 -1.26 21.84 -42.99
C VAL A 3 0.01 21.52 -43.78
N THR A 4 1.16 21.68 -43.13
CA THR A 4 2.45 21.31 -43.73
C THR A 4 2.82 19.90 -43.31
N ILE A 5 3.01 19.00 -44.28
CA ILE A 5 3.44 17.62 -44.03
C ILE A 5 4.82 17.37 -44.62
N ASN A 6 5.56 16.42 -44.05
CA ASN A 6 6.79 15.94 -44.65
C ASN A 6 6.47 14.79 -45.61
N TYR A 7 6.69 14.99 -46.90
CA TYR A 7 6.53 13.98 -47.95
C TYR A 7 7.87 13.80 -48.66
N ASN A 8 8.45 12.59 -48.57
CA ASN A 8 9.77 12.26 -49.13
C ASN A 8 10.90 13.23 -48.71
N GLY A 9 10.88 13.72 -47.47
CA GLY A 9 11.88 14.65 -46.94
C GLY A 9 11.63 16.12 -47.30
N GLN A 10 10.54 16.44 -48.01
CA GLN A 10 10.15 17.81 -48.37
C GLN A 10 8.91 18.26 -47.59
N ALA A 11 8.92 19.51 -47.15
CA ALA A 11 7.76 20.15 -46.54
C ALA A 11 6.76 20.58 -47.62
N VAL A 12 5.57 20.00 -47.61
CA VAL A 12 4.49 20.25 -48.60
C VAL A 12 3.26 20.77 -47.87
N ALA A 13 2.72 21.90 -48.33
CA ALA A 13 1.44 22.43 -47.84
C ALA A 13 0.29 21.68 -48.52
N VAL A 14 -0.64 21.15 -47.72
CA VAL A 14 -1.80 20.39 -48.18
C VAL A 14 -3.06 21.00 -47.60
N GLU A 15 -4.04 21.25 -48.47
CA GLU A 15 -5.34 21.73 -48.05
C GLU A 15 -6.18 20.58 -47.47
N VAL A 16 -6.66 20.77 -46.24
CA VAL A 16 -7.42 19.80 -45.45
C VAL A 16 -8.73 20.40 -44.93
N THR A 17 -9.65 19.51 -44.58
CA THR A 17 -10.91 19.87 -43.91
C THR A 17 -10.66 20.39 -42.50
N LEU A 18 -11.62 21.15 -41.96
CA LEU A 18 -11.54 21.67 -40.59
C LEU A 18 -11.39 20.56 -39.55
N GLU A 19 -12.13 19.47 -39.69
CA GLU A 19 -12.07 18.32 -38.77
C GLU A 19 -10.66 17.70 -38.70
N VAL A 20 -10.01 17.55 -39.87
CA VAL A 20 -8.64 17.03 -39.95
C VAL A 20 -7.65 18.01 -39.34
N TYR A 21 -7.80 19.31 -39.60
CA TYR A 21 -6.97 20.35 -39.01
C TYR A 21 -7.06 20.35 -37.47
N GLU A 22 -8.26 20.36 -36.91
CA GLU A 22 -8.49 20.34 -35.45
C GLU A 22 -7.99 19.05 -34.79
N PHE A 23 -8.00 17.93 -35.51
CA PHE A 23 -7.41 16.69 -35.03
C PHE A 23 -5.88 16.80 -34.93
N LEU A 24 -5.22 17.30 -35.98
CA LEU A 24 -3.77 17.46 -36.02
C LEU A 24 -3.28 18.49 -35.00
N ASP A 25 -3.98 19.62 -34.88
CA ASP A 25 -3.68 20.65 -33.87
C ASP A 25 -3.75 20.09 -32.44
N ARG A 26 -4.75 19.26 -32.12
CA ARG A 26 -4.82 18.58 -30.81
C ARG A 26 -3.69 17.56 -30.62
N ALA A 27 -3.24 16.89 -31.68
CA ALA A 27 -2.13 15.96 -31.60
C ALA A 27 -0.80 16.68 -31.33
N ASP A 28 -0.59 17.84 -31.97
CA ASP A 28 0.57 18.71 -31.73
C ASP A 28 0.57 19.23 -30.29
N HIS A 29 -0.55 19.73 -29.80
CA HIS A 29 -0.68 20.15 -28.40
C HIS A 29 -0.42 19.01 -27.41
N LYS A 30 -0.88 17.79 -27.68
CA LYS A 30 -0.56 16.62 -26.83
C LYS A 30 0.93 16.33 -26.81
N THR A 31 1.58 16.44 -27.97
CA THR A 31 3.01 16.22 -28.12
C THR A 31 3.81 17.27 -27.34
N GLU A 32 3.43 18.55 -27.47
CA GLU A 32 4.05 19.66 -26.73
C GLU A 32 3.84 19.51 -25.21
N ASN A 33 2.63 19.16 -24.78
CA ASN A 33 2.34 18.88 -23.37
C ASN A 33 3.21 17.74 -22.82
N LEU A 34 3.40 16.67 -23.59
CA LEU A 34 4.30 15.59 -23.21
C LEU A 34 5.73 16.12 -23.05
N PHE A 35 6.25 16.89 -24.00
CA PHE A 35 7.60 17.49 -23.86
C PHE A 35 7.72 18.40 -22.63
N HIS A 36 6.67 19.14 -22.27
CA HIS A 36 6.65 19.93 -21.05
C HIS A 36 6.68 19.07 -19.80
N GLU A 37 5.89 17.98 -19.76
CA GLU A 37 5.88 17.01 -18.68
C GLU A 37 7.27 16.37 -18.50
N GLN A 38 7.88 15.91 -19.59
CA GLN A 38 9.22 15.33 -19.59
C GLN A 38 10.26 16.30 -19.01
N ARG A 39 10.21 17.57 -19.41
CA ARG A 39 11.19 18.57 -18.97
C ARG A 39 11.01 19.01 -17.52
N ARG A 40 9.79 18.97 -16.98
CA ARG A 40 9.48 19.49 -15.65
C ARG A 40 9.46 18.41 -14.57
N HIS A 41 9.05 17.21 -14.94
CA HIS A 41 8.66 16.19 -13.97
C HIS A 41 9.36 14.85 -14.17
N TRP A 42 9.93 14.57 -15.35
CA TRP A 42 10.65 13.31 -15.54
C TRP A 42 12.09 13.43 -15.06
N ASP A 43 12.55 12.36 -14.44
CA ASP A 43 13.93 12.20 -14.08
C ASP A 43 14.75 11.83 -15.33
N GLY A 44 15.67 12.71 -15.71
CA GLY A 44 16.53 12.51 -16.88
C GLY A 44 17.76 11.63 -16.63
N ARG A 45 17.95 11.11 -15.41
CA ARG A 45 19.04 10.19 -15.08
C ARG A 45 18.81 8.83 -15.76
N GLU A 46 19.89 8.17 -16.15
CA GLU A 46 19.82 6.80 -16.66
C GLU A 46 19.29 5.88 -15.55
N PHE A 47 18.63 4.77 -15.93
CA PHE A 47 18.09 3.81 -14.97
C PHE A 47 19.24 3.12 -14.21
N ASP A 48 19.70 3.75 -13.13
CA ASP A 48 20.81 3.32 -12.29
C ASP A 48 20.28 2.68 -10.99
N GLU A 49 20.75 1.48 -10.70
CA GLU A 49 20.42 0.70 -9.51
C GLU A 49 20.68 1.51 -8.22
N TYR A 50 21.70 2.37 -8.22
CA TYR A 50 22.02 3.27 -7.10
C TYR A 50 20.91 4.30 -6.81
N ILE A 51 20.27 4.84 -7.86
CA ILE A 51 19.17 5.79 -7.71
C ILE A 51 17.94 5.09 -7.13
N ILE A 52 17.64 3.88 -7.60
CA ILE A 52 16.53 3.06 -7.08
C ILE A 52 16.73 2.76 -5.59
N THR A 53 17.95 2.43 -5.18
CA THR A 53 18.24 2.13 -3.77
C THR A 53 18.24 3.37 -2.87
N THR A 54 18.72 4.50 -3.37
CA THR A 54 18.93 5.73 -2.58
C THR A 54 17.70 6.62 -2.52
N GLU A 55 16.98 6.75 -3.64
CA GLU A 55 15.85 7.67 -3.81
C GLU A 55 14.49 6.96 -3.90
N GLY A 56 14.48 5.65 -4.17
CA GLY A 56 13.27 4.84 -4.06
C GLY A 56 12.83 4.64 -2.62
N VAL A 57 11.60 4.16 -2.41
CA VAL A 57 11.26 3.45 -1.17
C VAL A 57 12.17 2.22 -1.20
N GLY A 58 13.36 2.31 -0.58
CA GLY A 58 14.55 1.56 -0.98
C GLY A 58 14.34 0.07 -1.25
N GLY A 59 15.27 -0.60 -1.93
CA GLY A 59 15.12 -2.00 -2.38
C GLY A 59 14.81 -3.08 -1.31
N TYR A 60 14.67 -2.69 -0.04
CA TYR A 60 14.24 -3.50 1.11
C TYR A 60 12.91 -3.00 1.75
N GLY A 61 12.19 -2.10 1.10
CA GLY A 61 10.88 -1.63 1.51
C GLY A 61 9.81 -2.67 1.22
N GLU A 62 8.75 -2.67 2.04
CA GLU A 62 7.57 -3.51 1.84
C GLU A 62 6.95 -3.18 0.46
N THR A 63 6.74 -4.18 -0.39
CA THR A 63 6.07 -3.96 -1.68
C THR A 63 4.60 -3.56 -1.46
N PRO A 64 3.92 -2.95 -2.46
CA PRO A 64 2.50 -2.65 -2.35
C PRO A 64 1.65 -3.88 -1.99
N GLU A 65 1.97 -5.05 -2.54
CA GLU A 65 1.31 -6.33 -2.25
C GLU A 65 1.57 -6.79 -0.82
N GLU A 66 2.82 -6.70 -0.36
CA GLU A 66 3.19 -7.04 1.02
C GLU A 66 2.49 -6.09 2.01
N TYR A 67 2.41 -4.80 1.69
CA TYR A 67 1.71 -3.80 2.50
C TYR A 67 0.23 -4.14 2.64
N LEU A 68 -0.43 -4.45 1.52
CA LEU A 68 -1.82 -4.86 1.53
C LEU A 68 -2.02 -6.15 2.34
N CYS A 69 -1.16 -7.15 2.14
CA CYS A 69 -1.22 -8.42 2.88
C CYS A 69 -1.03 -8.21 4.39
N ARG A 70 -0.09 -7.34 4.80
CA ARG A 70 0.10 -6.96 6.20
C ARG A 70 -1.13 -6.26 6.77
N MET A 71 -1.73 -5.32 6.02
CA MET A 71 -2.93 -4.60 6.43
C MET A 71 -4.12 -5.54 6.61
N GLU A 72 -4.33 -6.48 5.69
CA GLU A 72 -5.37 -7.52 5.79
C GLU A 72 -5.13 -8.43 7.01
N THR A 73 -3.89 -8.89 7.19
CA THR A 73 -3.50 -9.69 8.35
C THR A 73 -3.79 -8.95 9.66
N LEU A 74 -3.41 -7.69 9.76
CA LEU A 74 -3.69 -6.85 10.94
C LEU A 74 -5.20 -6.69 11.17
N HIS A 75 -5.97 -6.47 10.11
CA HIS A 75 -7.43 -6.35 10.19
C HIS A 75 -8.07 -7.62 10.76
N GLU A 76 -7.63 -8.79 10.30
CA GLU A 76 -8.12 -10.09 10.80
C GLU A 76 -7.77 -10.29 12.27
N LEU A 77 -6.53 -9.97 12.66
CA LEU A 77 -6.12 -10.06 14.06
C LEU A 77 -6.95 -9.14 14.96
N MET A 78 -7.22 -7.92 14.49
CA MET A 78 -8.06 -6.96 15.20
C MET A 78 -9.50 -7.44 15.33
N ALA A 79 -10.08 -8.03 14.27
CA ALA A 79 -11.43 -8.58 14.30
C ALA A 79 -11.58 -9.67 15.38
N VAL A 80 -10.58 -10.55 15.55
CA VAL A 80 -10.60 -11.54 16.64
C VAL A 80 -10.53 -10.86 18.01
N LEU A 81 -9.68 -9.87 18.18
CA LEU A 81 -9.55 -9.13 19.44
C LEU A 81 -10.82 -8.35 19.79
N ASP A 82 -11.58 -7.86 18.82
CA ASP A 82 -12.86 -7.19 19.04
C ASP A 82 -13.94 -8.14 19.56
N THR A 83 -13.80 -9.45 19.34
CA THR A 83 -14.68 -10.46 19.97
C THR A 83 -14.33 -10.73 21.43
N CYS A 84 -13.19 -10.23 21.94
CA CYS A 84 -12.73 -10.43 23.30
C CYS A 84 -13.34 -9.43 24.28
N THR A 85 -13.47 -9.79 25.55
CA THR A 85 -13.82 -8.80 26.57
C THR A 85 -12.69 -7.79 26.72
N GLU A 86 -13.00 -6.57 27.14
CA GLU A 86 -11.98 -5.52 27.34
C GLU A 86 -10.84 -6.00 28.27
N ALA A 87 -11.19 -6.71 29.36
CA ALA A 87 -10.22 -7.29 30.27
C ALA A 87 -9.35 -8.37 29.60
N GLN A 88 -9.92 -9.22 28.76
CA GLN A 88 -9.17 -10.23 27.99
C GLN A 88 -8.21 -9.57 27.00
N ARG A 89 -8.71 -8.63 26.19
CA ARG A 89 -7.92 -7.87 25.21
C ARG A 89 -6.78 -7.12 25.87
N ARG A 90 -7.06 -6.34 26.92
CA ARG A 90 -6.05 -5.57 27.64
C ARG A 90 -4.95 -6.45 28.23
N ARG A 91 -5.32 -7.53 28.93
CA ARG A 91 -4.34 -8.44 29.56
C ARG A 91 -3.52 -9.19 28.51
N PHE A 92 -4.13 -9.58 27.39
CA PHE A 92 -3.42 -10.22 26.29
C PHE A 92 -2.41 -9.31 25.62
N LEU A 93 -2.77 -8.04 25.35
CA LEU A 93 -1.85 -7.07 24.72
C LEU A 93 -0.66 -6.75 25.63
N LEU A 94 -0.91 -6.53 26.93
CA LEU A 94 0.16 -6.34 27.93
C LEU A 94 1.15 -7.53 27.97
N TYR A 95 0.64 -8.75 27.78
CA TYR A 95 1.47 -9.94 27.75
C TYR A 95 2.22 -10.09 26.41
N ALA A 96 1.52 -9.96 25.29
CA ALA A 96 2.02 -10.31 23.96
C ALA A 96 2.84 -9.21 23.29
N LEU A 97 2.50 -7.94 23.52
CA LEU A 97 3.17 -6.79 22.92
C LEU A 97 4.13 -6.12 23.90
N ASP A 98 3.70 -5.91 25.14
CA ASP A 98 4.51 -5.19 26.14
C ASP A 98 5.46 -6.12 26.93
N GLY A 99 5.35 -7.44 26.75
CA GLY A 99 6.26 -8.43 27.35
C GLY A 99 6.13 -8.58 28.87
N LEU A 100 5.06 -8.07 29.48
CA LEU A 100 4.84 -8.13 30.93
C LEU A 100 4.52 -9.57 31.38
N SER A 101 5.01 -9.93 32.57
CA SER A 101 4.68 -11.21 33.17
C SER A 101 3.23 -11.26 33.67
N LEU A 102 2.67 -12.46 33.78
CA LEU A 102 1.31 -12.66 34.30
C LEU A 102 1.11 -12.10 35.72
N ALA A 103 2.18 -12.03 36.52
CA ALA A 103 2.14 -11.47 37.87
C ALA A 103 2.07 -9.94 37.84
N GLU A 104 2.91 -9.28 37.03
CA GLU A 104 2.91 -7.82 36.86
C GLU A 104 1.56 -7.33 36.30
N ILE A 105 1.01 -8.04 35.31
CA ILE A 105 -0.32 -7.73 34.77
C ILE A 105 -1.40 -7.94 35.84
N GLY A 106 -1.26 -8.95 36.69
CA GLY A 106 -2.17 -9.18 37.81
C GLY A 106 -2.22 -8.00 38.75
N VAL A 107 -1.05 -7.49 39.15
CA VAL A 107 -0.91 -6.27 39.96
C VAL A 107 -1.52 -5.06 39.25
N LEU A 108 -1.17 -4.82 37.98
CA LEU A 108 -1.69 -3.69 37.19
C LEU A 108 -3.22 -3.71 37.02
N CYS A 109 -3.81 -4.89 36.88
CA CYS A 109 -5.24 -5.07 36.68
C CYS A 109 -6.02 -5.35 37.98
N GLY A 110 -5.36 -5.32 39.15
CA GLY A 110 -5.99 -5.60 40.44
C GLY A 110 -6.61 -7.00 40.52
N CYS A 111 -5.97 -8.02 39.92
CA CYS A 111 -6.49 -9.37 39.84
C CYS A 111 -5.41 -10.44 40.06
N SER A 112 -5.81 -11.69 40.26
CA SER A 112 -4.84 -12.77 40.47
C SER A 112 -4.08 -13.12 39.20
N LYS A 113 -2.84 -13.60 39.36
CA LYS A 113 -2.03 -14.16 38.26
C LYS A 113 -2.80 -15.22 37.45
N VAL A 114 -3.61 -16.03 38.14
CA VAL A 114 -4.44 -17.08 37.52
C VAL A 114 -5.54 -16.47 36.63
N ALA A 115 -6.18 -15.38 37.06
CA ALA A 115 -7.17 -14.69 36.25
C ALA A 115 -6.56 -14.10 34.97
N VAL A 116 -5.31 -13.60 35.05
CA VAL A 116 -4.57 -13.14 33.87
C VAL A 116 -4.28 -14.29 32.92
N TYR A 117 -3.75 -15.41 33.44
CA TYR A 117 -3.49 -16.61 32.64
C TYR A 117 -4.74 -17.07 31.88
N GLN A 118 -5.87 -17.20 32.57
CA GLN A 118 -7.15 -17.58 31.95
C GLN A 118 -7.60 -16.58 30.88
N SER A 119 -7.35 -15.29 31.08
CA SER A 119 -7.67 -14.25 30.11
C SER A 119 -6.86 -14.41 28.82
N VAL A 120 -5.55 -14.62 28.95
CA VAL A 120 -4.63 -14.84 27.81
C VAL A 120 -5.00 -16.11 27.05
N GLU A 121 -5.24 -17.21 27.76
CA GLU A 121 -5.64 -18.49 27.16
C GLU A 121 -6.98 -18.40 26.43
N ALA A 122 -7.95 -17.64 26.96
CA ALA A 122 -9.22 -17.42 26.28
C ALA A 122 -9.04 -16.68 24.94
N VAL A 123 -8.15 -15.70 24.89
CA VAL A 123 -7.82 -14.98 23.64
C VAL A 123 -7.13 -15.92 22.66
N ARG A 124 -6.13 -16.70 23.09
CA ARG A 124 -5.45 -17.70 22.24
C ARG A 124 -6.42 -18.70 21.61
N LYS A 125 -7.38 -19.22 22.40
CA LYS A 125 -8.41 -20.13 21.89
C LYS A 125 -9.30 -19.48 20.83
N LYS A 126 -9.62 -18.19 20.96
CA LYS A 126 -10.39 -17.45 19.95
C LYS A 126 -9.61 -17.32 18.64
N PHE A 127 -8.32 -17.00 18.71
CA PHE A 127 -7.45 -16.96 17.54
C PHE A 127 -7.36 -18.32 16.84
N ILE A 128 -7.07 -19.39 17.59
CA ILE A 128 -6.98 -20.75 17.03
C ILE A 128 -8.28 -21.12 16.32
N LYS A 129 -9.42 -20.96 16.99
CA LYS A 129 -10.73 -21.29 16.39
C LYS A 129 -11.05 -20.45 15.15
N PHE A 130 -10.71 -19.17 15.15
CA PHE A 130 -10.95 -18.29 14.00
C PHE A 130 -10.17 -18.76 12.76
N PHE A 131 -8.88 -19.07 12.93
CA PHE A 131 -8.04 -19.51 11.81
C PHE A 131 -8.29 -20.97 11.40
N GLU A 132 -8.62 -21.87 12.34
CA GLU A 132 -9.05 -23.25 12.01
C GLU A 132 -10.30 -23.26 11.13
N ASN A 133 -11.29 -22.42 11.42
CA ASN A 133 -12.51 -22.35 10.62
C ASN A 133 -12.23 -21.93 9.16
N ARG A 134 -11.27 -21.01 8.96
CA ARG A 134 -10.91 -20.48 7.65
C ARG A 134 -10.03 -21.41 6.81
N LEU A 135 -9.24 -22.27 7.43
CA LEU A 135 -8.48 -23.31 6.72
C LEU A 135 -9.36 -24.44 6.19
N ASN A 136 -10.61 -24.54 6.68
CA ASN A 136 -11.59 -25.53 6.27
C ASN A 136 -12.62 -24.98 5.26
N GLU A 137 -12.49 -23.71 4.84
CA GLU A 137 -13.26 -23.08 3.75
C GLU A 137 -12.51 -23.23 2.42
#